data_AF-A0A519RZW8-F1
#
_entry.id   AF-A0A519RZW8-F1
#
_cell.length_a   1.000
_cell.length_b   1.000
_cell.length_c   1.000
_cell.angle_alpha   90.00
_cell.angle_beta   90.00
_cell.angle_gamma   90.00
#
_symmetry.space_group_name_H-M   'P 1'
#
loop_
_entity.id
_entity.type
_entity.pdbx_description
1 polymer ?
#
loop_
_entity_poly.entity_id
_entity_poly.type
_entity_poly.pdbx_seq_one_letter_code
_entity_poly.pdbx_strand_id
1 'polypeptide(L)'
;MKVLLSAILFSFLTSACTKNQNMSTIDPPSTPASGKEISYLALGDSYTIGESVKLVESFPYQLQNLLKGEGKNVTAPKIIATTGWTT
;
A
#
# COMPACT_ATOMS: atom_id res chain seq x y z
N MET A 1 -6.14 10.47 -47.52
CA MET A 1 -5.78 9.23 -46.78
C MET A 1 -4.89 9.47 -45.55
N LYS A 2 -3.96 10.43 -45.56
CA LYS A 2 -3.06 10.74 -44.42
C LYS A 2 -3.79 11.28 -43.17
N VAL A 3 -4.81 12.12 -43.35
CA VAL A 3 -5.65 12.64 -42.26
C VAL A 3 -6.53 11.57 -41.60
N LEU A 4 -6.93 10.55 -42.36
CA LEU A 4 -7.72 9.42 -41.85
C LEU A 4 -6.83 8.45 -41.06
N LEU A 5 -5.57 8.25 -41.48
CA LEU A 5 -4.57 7.46 -40.77
C LEU A 5 -4.16 8.11 -39.43
N SER A 6 -4.04 9.44 -39.40
CA SER A 6 -3.70 10.20 -38.19
C SER A 6 -4.82 10.21 -37.13
N ALA A 7 -6.09 10.16 -37.56
CA ALA A 7 -7.24 10.11 -36.65
C ALA A 7 -7.37 8.74 -35.97
N ILE A 8 -7.05 7.65 -36.68
CA ILE A 8 -7.06 6.29 -36.13
C ILE A 8 -5.95 6.12 -35.09
N LEU A 9 -4.77 6.72 -35.33
CA LEU A 9 -3.64 6.62 -34.41
C LEU A 9 -3.88 7.36 -33.08
N PHE A 10 -4.63 8.47 -33.10
CA PHE A 10 -4.96 9.24 -31.89
C PHE A 10 -5.98 8.53 -30.97
N SER A 11 -6.82 7.66 -31.54
CA SER A 11 -7.85 6.92 -30.80
C SER A 11 -7.30 5.81 -29.90
N PHE A 12 -6.05 5.39 -30.09
CA PHE A 12 -5.41 4.35 -29.27
C PHE A 12 -4.69 4.90 -28.03
N LEU A 13 -4.46 6.21 -27.92
CA LEU A 13 -3.73 6.82 -26.79
C LEU A 13 -4.62 7.17 -25.58
N THR A 14 -5.94 7.07 -25.69
CA THR A 14 -6.86 7.42 -24.59
C THR A 14 -7.41 6.21 -23.84
N SER A 15 -6.91 5.00 -24.10
CA SER A 15 -7.16 3.83 -23.24
C SER A 15 -6.30 3.91 -21.98
N ALA A 16 -6.48 5.00 -21.23
CA ALA A 16 -6.00 5.10 -19.86
C ALA A 16 -6.96 4.28 -18.98
N CYS A 17 -6.41 3.38 -18.17
CA CYS A 17 -7.14 2.50 -17.29
C CYS A 17 -8.08 3.28 -16.35
N THR A 18 -9.38 3.08 -16.48
CA THR A 18 -10.32 3.42 -15.41
C THR A 18 -10.16 2.37 -14.30
N LYS A 19 -9.51 2.76 -13.19
CA LYS A 19 -9.56 1.97 -11.96
C LYS A 19 -11.01 1.95 -11.46
N ASN A 20 -11.71 0.86 -11.71
CA ASN A 20 -13.07 0.65 -11.21
C ASN A 20 -13.01 0.41 -9.70
N GLN A 21 -13.34 1.43 -8.92
CA GLN A 21 -13.49 1.32 -7.47
C GLN A 21 -14.87 0.76 -7.16
N ASN A 22 -15.10 -0.50 -7.51
CA ASN A 22 -16.20 -1.27 -6.93
C ASN A 22 -15.63 -2.12 -5.78
N MET A 23 -15.06 -1.45 -4.78
CA MET A 23 -14.75 -2.09 -3.51
C MET A 23 -16.03 -2.00 -2.68
N SER A 24 -16.80 -3.08 -2.74
CA SER A 24 -17.93 -3.33 -1.85
C SER A 24 -17.50 -2.99 -0.43
N THR A 25 -18.20 -2.03 0.18
CA THR A 25 -18.14 -1.74 1.61
C THR A 25 -18.83 -2.90 2.32
N ILE A 26 -18.16 -4.05 2.37
CA ILE A 26 -18.35 -4.98 3.47
C ILE A 26 -17.42 -4.44 4.53
N ASP A 27 -17.96 -3.61 5.43
CA ASP A 27 -17.29 -3.36 6.70
C ASP A 27 -16.88 -4.74 7.25
N PRO A 28 -15.57 -5.00 7.46
CA PRO A 28 -15.18 -6.24 8.09
C PRO A 28 -15.94 -6.32 9.41
N PRO A 29 -16.42 -7.50 9.83
CA PRO A 29 -17.04 -7.66 11.13
C PRO A 29 -16.08 -7.04 12.14
N SER A 30 -16.52 -5.95 12.78
CA SER A 30 -15.83 -5.36 13.91
C SER A 30 -16.02 -6.30 15.10
N THR A 31 -15.52 -7.52 14.96
CA THR A 31 -15.31 -8.42 16.08
C THR A 31 -14.26 -7.71 16.92
N PRO A 32 -14.58 -7.32 18.16
CA PRO A 32 -13.60 -6.70 19.04
C PRO A 32 -12.43 -7.68 19.12
N ALA A 33 -11.26 -7.24 18.68
CA ALA A 33 -10.05 -8.02 18.68
C ALA A 33 -9.70 -8.33 20.14
N SER A 34 -10.31 -9.35 20.71
CA SER A 34 -10.04 -9.93 22.03
C SER A 34 -8.72 -10.72 22.01
N GLY A 35 -7.77 -10.25 21.22
CA GLY A 35 -6.42 -10.76 21.12
C GLY A 35 -5.49 -9.79 21.85
N LYS A 36 -4.51 -10.34 22.56
CA LYS A 36 -3.39 -9.60 23.16
C LYS A 36 -2.83 -8.60 22.14
N GLU A 37 -2.67 -7.35 22.56
CA GLU A 37 -2.05 -6.31 21.76
C GLU A 37 -0.59 -6.68 21.46
N ILE A 38 -0.21 -6.56 20.18
CA ILE A 38 1.13 -6.89 19.68
C ILE A 38 1.77 -5.62 19.14
N SER A 39 2.98 -5.34 19.58
CA SER A 39 3.83 -4.27 19.06
C SER A 39 5.11 -4.86 18.47
N TYR A 40 5.68 -4.20 17.47
CA TYR A 40 6.98 -4.56 16.92
C TYR A 40 7.81 -3.33 16.53
N LEU A 41 9.12 -3.55 16.42
CA LEU A 41 10.10 -2.58 15.95
C LEU A 41 10.56 -2.97 14.54
N ALA A 42 10.42 -2.06 13.59
CA ALA A 42 11.02 -2.16 12.28
C ALA A 42 12.35 -1.38 12.27
N LEU A 43 13.47 -2.11 12.28
CA LEU A 43 14.82 -1.57 12.20
C LEU A 43 15.35 -1.74 10.76
N GLY A 44 15.97 -0.72 10.17
CA GLY A 44 16.62 -0.89 8.86
C GLY A 44 16.97 0.40 8.13
N ASP A 45 16.92 0.37 6.80
CA ASP A 45 17.39 1.43 5.92
C ASP A 45 16.24 2.10 5.13
N SER A 46 16.54 2.62 3.92
CA SER A 46 15.56 3.22 3.01
C SER A 46 14.40 2.28 2.66
N TYR A 47 14.62 0.96 2.60
CA TYR A 47 13.59 -0.03 2.32
C TYR A 47 12.63 -0.23 3.48
N THR A 48 13.10 0.00 4.71
CA THR A 48 12.27 -0.09 5.92
C THR A 48 11.49 1.19 6.16
N ILE A 49 12.13 2.37 6.01
CA ILE A 49 11.45 3.67 6.20
C ILE A 49 10.47 3.99 5.05
N GLY A 50 10.61 3.34 3.89
CA GLY A 50 9.79 3.57 2.71
C GLY A 50 10.17 4.86 1.99
N GLU A 51 11.45 5.01 1.65
CA GLU A 51 11.91 6.18 0.91
C GLU A 51 11.15 6.34 -0.42
N SER A 52 10.71 7.57 -0.71
CA SER A 52 9.95 7.93 -1.92
C SER A 52 8.55 7.33 -2.06
N VAL A 53 7.98 6.74 -1.00
CA VAL A 53 6.58 6.27 -0.98
C VAL A 53 5.82 6.88 0.19
N LYS A 54 4.49 6.79 0.17
CA LYS A 54 3.70 7.21 1.33
C LYS A 54 3.96 6.25 2.49
N LEU A 55 3.79 6.74 3.71
CA LEU A 55 3.96 5.94 4.92
C LEU A 55 3.16 4.63 4.88
N VAL A 56 1.91 4.67 4.40
CA VAL A 56 1.02 3.50 4.27
C VAL A 56 1.46 2.48 3.22
N GLU A 57 2.35 2.89 2.31
CA GLU A 57 2.94 2.06 1.26
C GLU A 57 4.31 1.49 1.69
N SER A 58 4.85 1.90 2.84
CA SER A 58 6.09 1.33 3.40
C SER A 58 5.86 -0.10 3.89
N PHE A 59 6.91 -0.93 3.86
CA PHE A 59 6.85 -2.32 4.34
C PHE A 59 6.23 -2.45 5.75
N PRO A 60 6.63 -1.66 6.77
CA PRO A 60 6.07 -1.80 8.11
C PRO A 60 4.55 -1.58 8.12
N TYR A 61 4.03 -0.57 7.43
CA TYR A 61 2.59 -0.32 7.43
C TYR A 61 1.82 -1.35 6.60
N GLN A 62 2.39 -1.87 5.51
CA GLN A 62 1.79 -2.98 4.77
C GLN A 62 1.68 -4.23 5.65
N LEU A 63 2.73 -4.58 6.39
CA LEU A 63 2.72 -5.72 7.32
C LEU A 63 1.67 -5.54 8.42
N GLN A 64 1.57 -4.35 9.02
CA GLN A 64 0.52 -4.06 10.01
C GLN A 64 -0.86 -4.33 9.43
N ASN A 65 -1.15 -3.83 8.23
CA ASN A 65 -2.45 -3.98 7.59
C ASN A 65 -2.78 -5.44 7.30
N LEU A 66 -1.80 -6.22 6.82
CA LEU A 66 -1.96 -7.67 6.60
C LEU A 66 -2.28 -8.40 7.91
N LEU A 67 -1.52 -8.13 8.98
CA LEU A 67 -1.74 -8.77 10.29
C LEU A 67 -3.09 -8.41 10.89
N LYS A 68 -3.52 -7.15 10.76
CA LYS A 68 -4.87 -6.73 11.15
C LYS A 68 -5.95 -7.47 10.35
N GLY A 69 -5.73 -7.67 9.05
CA GLY A 69 -6.59 -8.49 8.19
C GLY A 69 -6.71 -9.95 8.64
N GLU A 70 -5.66 -10.49 9.25
CA GLU A 70 -5.64 -11.82 9.88
C GLU A 70 -6.22 -11.84 11.31
N GLY A 71 -6.84 -10.76 11.77
CA GLY A 71 -7.42 -10.64 13.10
C GLY A 71 -6.39 -10.47 14.23
N LYS A 72 -5.14 -10.11 13.91
CA LYS A 72 -4.13 -9.78 14.92
C LYS A 72 -4.30 -8.33 15.36
N ASN A 73 -4.36 -8.12 16.68
CA ASN A 73 -4.41 -6.79 17.27
C ASN A 73 -2.99 -6.16 17.30
N VAL A 74 -2.53 -5.64 16.15
CA VAL A 74 -1.19 -5.06 16.01
C VAL A 74 -1.23 -3.53 16.04
N THR A 75 -0.38 -2.94 16.87
CA THR A 75 -0.25 -1.48 17.02
C THR A 75 0.49 -0.84 15.85
N ALA A 76 0.54 0.50 15.83
CA ALA A 76 1.38 1.22 14.87
C ALA A 76 2.85 0.76 14.99
N PRO A 77 3.53 0.47 13.88
CA PRO A 77 4.92 0.04 13.93
C PRO A 77 5.80 1.15 14.50
N LYS A 78 6.68 0.79 15.43
CA LYS A 78 7.81 1.66 15.77
C LYS A 78 8.87 1.47 14.69
N ILE A 79 9.30 2.56 14.05
CA ILE A 79 10.29 2.49 12.97
C ILE A 79 11.56 3.22 13.43
N ILE A 80 12.69 2.54 13.32
CA ILE A 80 14.04 3.11 13.48
C ILE A 80 14.80 2.75 12.21
N ALA A 81 14.71 3.62 11.22
CA ALA A 81 15.34 3.38 9.94
C ALA A 81 15.78 4.70 9.29
N THR A 82 16.90 4.66 8.58
CA THR A 82 17.45 5.83 7.87
C THR A 82 18.00 5.40 6.51
N THR A 83 17.77 6.21 5.49
CA THR A 83 18.39 6.00 4.17
C THR A 83 19.91 5.93 4.30
N GLY A 84 20.51 4.95 3.63
CA GLY A 84 21.97 4.77 3.60
C GLY A 84 22.57 4.13 4.85
N TRP A 85 21.76 3.59 5.78
CA TRP A 85 22.29 2.80 6.90
C TRP A 85 22.97 1.53 6.38
N THR A 86 24.27 1.38 6.64
CA THR A 86 25.05 0.16 6.37
C THR A 86 25.37 -0.60 7.66
N THR A 87 25.64 -1.90 7.55
CA THR A 87 26.05 -2.78 8.67
C THR A 87 27.53 -2.65 9.00
#